data_AF-A0A7S2XN58-F1
#
_entry.id   AF-A0A7S2XN58-F1
#
_cell.length_a   1.000
_cell.length_b   1.000
_cell.length_c   1.000
_cell.angle_alpha   90.00
_cell.angle_beta   90.00
_cell.angle_gamma   90.00
#
_symmetry.space_group_name_H-M   'P 1'
#
loop_
_entity.id
_entity.type
_entity.pdbx_description
1 polymer ?
#
loop_
_entity_poly.entity_id
_entity_poly.type
_entity_poly.pdbx_seq_one_letter_code
_entity_poly.pdbx_strand_id
1 'polypeptide(L)'
;ADVARKQMDRAFSPAHIFAASAPSNTSISLQKASFSALQKALPENVMLITLTRQGLGNGSLLIRFGHQYGADENKRLSKPVQIDLHQLLAEYHVESFVEKTLSGNQDRLEWDKKKLKWSTRPSNIKKGRQPGRAS
;
A
#
# COMPACT_ATOMS: atom_id res chain seq x y z
N ALA A 1 -3.18 -18.34 -7.54
CA ALA A 1 -2.74 -17.09 -6.90
C ALA A 1 -3.70 -15.94 -7.21
N ASP A 2 -3.90 -15.61 -8.48
CA ASP A 2 -4.66 -14.42 -8.91
C ASP A 2 -6.08 -14.31 -8.36
N VAL A 3 -6.87 -15.40 -8.34
CA VAL A 3 -8.24 -15.37 -7.79
C VAL A 3 -8.23 -15.03 -6.30
N ALA A 4 -7.30 -15.63 -5.54
CA ALA A 4 -7.19 -15.39 -4.10
C ALA A 4 -6.77 -13.94 -3.80
N ARG A 5 -5.84 -13.37 -4.58
CA ARG A 5 -5.41 -11.96 -4.41
C ARG A 5 -6.51 -10.97 -4.77
N LYS A 6 -7.23 -11.21 -5.87
CA LYS A 6 -8.40 -10.37 -6.25
C LYS A 6 -9.51 -10.34 -5.20
N GLN A 7 -9.68 -11.44 -4.46
CA GLN A 7 -10.69 -11.50 -3.39
C GLN A 7 -10.16 -10.99 -2.04
N MET A 8 -8.85 -10.88 -1.85
CA MET A 8 -8.23 -10.52 -0.57
C MET A 8 -8.63 -9.12 -0.12
N ASP A 9 -8.60 -8.12 -1.02
CA ASP A 9 -8.94 -6.74 -0.68
C ASP A 9 -10.37 -6.63 -0.12
N ARG A 10 -11.34 -7.28 -0.78
CA ARG A 10 -12.74 -7.32 -0.34
C ARG A 10 -12.94 -8.09 0.97
N ALA A 11 -12.17 -9.16 1.18
CA ALA A 11 -12.23 -9.94 2.41
C ALA A 11 -11.63 -9.19 3.60
N PHE A 12 -10.56 -8.42 3.38
CA PHE A 12 -9.85 -7.68 4.42
C PHE A 12 -10.52 -6.34 4.77
N SER A 13 -11.08 -5.64 3.77
CA SER A 13 -11.80 -4.38 3.94
C SER A 13 -13.18 -4.47 3.29
N PRO A 14 -14.16 -5.11 3.96
CA PRO A 14 -15.53 -5.16 3.47
C PRO A 14 -16.15 -3.76 3.50
N ALA A 15 -17.16 -3.54 2.64
CA ALA A 15 -17.93 -2.30 2.67
C ALA A 15 -18.61 -2.13 4.03
N HIS A 16 -18.38 -0.99 4.67
CA HIS A 16 -19.04 -0.64 5.93
C HIS A 16 -20.41 -0.01 5.64
N ILE A 17 -21.42 -0.43 6.40
CA ILE A 17 -22.78 0.11 6.32
C ILE A 17 -22.93 1.17 7.41
N PHE A 18 -23.40 2.35 7.02
CA PHE A 18 -23.70 3.44 7.94
C PHE A 18 -25.21 3.69 7.93
N ALA A 19 -25.80 3.80 9.11
CA ALA A 19 -27.22 4.14 9.29
C ALA A 19 -27.34 5.38 10.17
N ALA A 20 -28.26 6.26 9.81
CA ALA A 20 -28.59 7.46 10.58
C ALA A 20 -30.10 7.51 10.78
N SER A 21 -30.53 8.11 11.90
CA SER A 21 -31.94 8.33 12.22
C SER A 21 -32.15 9.81 12.53
N ALA A 22 -33.26 10.36 12.05
CA ALA A 22 -33.72 11.68 12.42
C ALA A 22 -35.22 11.66 12.73
N PRO A 23 -35.73 12.62 13.53
CA PRO A 23 -37.15 12.77 13.76
C PRO A 23 -37.94 12.95 12.46
N SER A 24 -39.20 12.51 12.44
CA SER A 24 -40.06 12.53 11.24
C SER A 24 -40.29 13.92 10.65
N ASN A 25 -40.13 14.98 11.44
CA ASN A 25 -40.26 16.37 11.01
C ASN A 25 -38.96 16.97 10.46
N THR A 26 -37.86 16.21 10.40
CA THR A 26 -36.55 16.68 9.97
C THR A 26 -36.24 16.20 8.55
N SER A 27 -36.17 17.13 7.60
CA SER A 27 -35.69 16.82 6.25
C SER A 27 -34.17 16.58 6.27
N ILE A 28 -33.72 15.36 5.96
CA ILE A 28 -32.29 15.05 5.82
C ILE A 28 -31.90 15.24 4.35
N SER A 29 -31.00 16.19 4.09
CA SER A 29 -30.36 16.36 2.79
C SER A 29 -28.91 15.90 2.87
N LEU A 30 -28.57 14.83 2.14
CA LEU A 30 -27.19 14.40 1.97
C LEU A 30 -26.51 15.29 0.92
N GLN A 31 -25.71 16.26 1.39
CA GLN A 31 -25.00 17.21 0.53
C GLN A 31 -23.99 16.54 -0.43
N LYS A 32 -23.47 15.36 -0.08
CA LYS A 32 -22.61 14.52 -0.94
C LYS A 32 -23.09 13.08 -0.91
N ALA A 33 -23.43 12.54 -2.08
CA ALA A 33 -23.86 11.14 -2.24
C ALA A 33 -22.69 10.14 -2.19
N SER A 34 -21.46 10.60 -2.44
CA SER A 34 -20.25 9.78 -2.41
C SER A 34 -19.04 10.60 -1.97
N PHE A 35 -18.07 9.94 -1.36
CA PHE A 35 -16.79 10.53 -0.95
C PHE A 35 -15.64 9.59 -1.34
N SER A 36 -14.56 10.17 -1.84
CA SER A 36 -13.27 9.49 -2.02
C SER A 36 -12.17 10.40 -1.51
N ALA A 37 -11.32 9.87 -0.63
CA ALA A 37 -10.13 10.57 -0.19
C ALA A 37 -9.00 10.53 -1.23
N LEU A 38 -9.08 9.63 -2.24
CA LEU A 38 -8.09 9.50 -3.30
C LEU A 38 -8.51 10.32 -4.52
N GLN A 39 -7.58 11.03 -5.16
CA GLN A 39 -7.82 11.68 -6.46
C GLN A 39 -7.86 10.68 -7.60
N LYS A 40 -7.06 9.62 -7.50
CA LYS A 40 -6.97 8.54 -8.48
C LYS A 40 -6.93 7.19 -7.77
N ALA A 41 -7.55 6.19 -8.39
CA ALA A 41 -7.46 4.82 -7.92
C ALA A 41 -6.00 4.34 -7.88
N LEU A 42 -5.65 3.56 -6.86
CA LEU A 42 -4.34 2.92 -6.75
C LEU A 42 -4.17 1.86 -7.85
N PRO A 43 -2.92 1.54 -8.24
CA PRO A 43 -2.65 0.43 -9.14
C PRO A 43 -3.18 -0.91 -8.60
N GLU A 44 -3.60 -1.81 -9.50
CA GLU A 44 -4.20 -3.12 -9.15
C GLU A 44 -3.29 -4.02 -8.31
N ASN A 45 -1.97 -3.80 -8.33
CA ASN A 45 -0.98 -4.53 -7.55
C ASN A 45 -0.58 -3.85 -6.23
N VAL A 46 -1.25 -2.76 -5.83
CA VAL A 46 -0.96 -2.02 -4.60
C VAL A 46 -2.20 -1.93 -3.71
N MET A 47 -2.00 -2.14 -2.40
CA MET A 47 -3.01 -1.96 -1.37
C MET A 47 -2.59 -0.86 -0.39
N LEU A 48 -3.51 0.01 0.01
CA LEU A 48 -3.33 0.93 1.14
C LEU A 48 -3.58 0.17 2.45
N ILE A 49 -2.52 -0.13 3.18
CA ILE A 49 -2.58 -0.92 4.43
C ILE A 49 -2.89 -0.03 5.63
N THR A 50 -2.30 1.16 5.67
CA THR A 50 -2.50 2.10 6.78
C THR A 50 -2.64 3.50 6.25
N LEU A 51 -3.63 4.22 6.75
CA LEU A 51 -3.79 5.66 6.64
C LEU A 51 -4.24 6.16 8.01
N THR A 52 -3.33 6.75 8.77
CA THR A 52 -3.65 7.26 10.11
C THR A 52 -2.98 8.61 10.36
N ARG A 53 -3.55 9.40 11.26
CA ARG A 53 -2.91 10.62 11.75
C ARG A 53 -1.75 10.24 12.66
N GLN A 54 -0.61 10.89 12.48
CA GLN A 54 0.57 10.66 13.29
C GLN A 54 0.71 11.76 14.35
N GLY A 55 0.70 11.36 15.63
CA GLY A 55 0.85 12.27 16.76
C GLY A 55 -0.41 13.10 17.07
N LEU A 56 -0.27 14.04 18.01
CA LEU A 56 -1.35 14.93 18.46
C LEU A 56 -1.35 16.29 17.73
N GLY A 57 -0.41 16.54 16.80
CA GLY A 57 -0.21 17.84 16.13
C GLY A 57 -0.28 17.84 14.59
N ASN A 58 -0.17 19.04 14.01
CA ASN A 58 0.31 19.44 12.67
C ASN A 58 0.00 18.57 11.43
N GLY A 59 -1.12 17.84 11.41
CA GLY A 59 -1.70 17.32 10.16
C GLY A 59 -0.89 16.23 9.46
N SER A 60 0.10 15.64 10.13
CA SER A 60 0.93 14.58 9.55
C SER A 60 0.15 13.25 9.43
N LEU A 61 0.38 12.54 8.33
CA LEU A 61 -0.22 11.24 8.05
C LEU A 61 0.86 10.17 7.96
N LEU A 62 0.60 9.02 8.60
CA LEU A 62 1.35 7.80 8.39
C LEU A 62 0.62 6.95 7.36
N ILE A 63 1.29 6.70 6.23
CA ILE A 63 0.76 5.94 5.10
C ILE A 63 1.62 4.70 4.89
N ARG A 64 0.98 3.54 4.66
CA ARG A 64 1.67 2.30 4.27
C ARG A 64 1.03 1.71 3.02
N PHE A 65 1.85 1.45 2.01
CA PHE A 65 1.47 0.70 0.81
C PHE A 65 2.06 -0.71 0.84
N GLY A 66 1.26 -1.68 0.42
CA GLY A 66 1.68 -3.06 0.23
C GLY A 66 1.63 -3.44 -1.24
N HIS A 67 2.71 -4.00 -1.75
CA HIS A 67 2.66 -4.70 -3.04
C HIS A 67 2.03 -6.07 -2.83
N GLN A 68 0.93 -6.35 -3.53
CA GLN A 68 0.08 -7.53 -3.23
C GLN A 68 0.66 -8.85 -3.76
N TYR A 69 1.60 -8.78 -4.71
CA TYR A 69 2.16 -9.95 -5.40
C TYR A 69 3.63 -10.13 -5.05
N GLY A 70 4.03 -11.38 -4.82
CA GLY A 70 5.43 -11.78 -4.75
C GLY A 70 6.13 -11.70 -6.11
N ALA A 71 7.46 -11.79 -6.10
CA ALA A 71 8.25 -11.90 -7.33
C ALA A 71 7.80 -13.13 -8.13
N ASP A 72 7.64 -12.95 -9.44
CA ASP A 72 7.24 -13.99 -10.41
C ASP A 72 5.89 -14.71 -10.14
N GLU A 73 5.09 -14.22 -9.18
CA GLU A 73 3.74 -14.76 -8.90
C GLU A 73 2.76 -14.50 -10.05
N ASN A 74 2.88 -13.34 -10.71
CA ASN A 74 2.06 -12.95 -11.85
C ASN A 74 2.90 -12.21 -12.92
N LYS A 75 2.73 -12.59 -14.19
CA LYS A 75 3.50 -12.02 -15.32
C LYS A 75 3.40 -10.49 -15.45
N ARG A 76 2.24 -9.92 -15.09
CA ARG A 76 1.93 -8.49 -15.21
C ARG A 76 1.96 -7.77 -13.86
N LEU A 77 1.31 -8.35 -12.84
CA LEU A 77 1.07 -7.68 -11.55
C LEU A 77 2.22 -7.83 -10.55
N SER A 78 3.19 -8.72 -10.78
CA SER A 78 4.43 -8.79 -9.98
C SER A 78 5.48 -7.74 -10.38
N LYS A 79 5.20 -6.91 -11.39
CA LYS A 79 6.17 -5.90 -11.87
C LYS A 79 6.15 -4.67 -10.96
N PRO A 80 7.29 -3.96 -10.82
CA PRO A 80 7.36 -2.70 -10.08
C PRO A 80 6.34 -1.68 -10.60
N VAL A 81 5.84 -0.84 -9.70
CA VAL A 81 4.88 0.22 -10.01
C VAL A 81 5.26 1.50 -9.29
N GLN A 82 4.89 2.64 -9.86
CA GLN A 82 5.12 3.97 -9.29
C GLN A 82 3.79 4.59 -8.88
N ILE A 83 3.81 5.32 -7.76
CA ILE A 83 2.67 6.07 -7.25
C ILE A 83 3.14 7.50 -7.03
N ASP A 84 2.40 8.45 -7.59
CA ASP A 84 2.60 9.87 -7.29
C ASP A 84 1.87 10.22 -5.99
N LEU A 85 2.64 10.49 -4.94
CA LEU A 85 2.11 10.81 -3.63
C LEU A 85 1.61 12.26 -3.53
N HIS A 86 2.10 13.18 -4.37
CA HIS A 86 1.68 14.59 -4.33
C HIS A 86 0.22 14.77 -4.71
N GLN A 87 -0.29 13.90 -5.61
CA GLN A 87 -1.66 13.93 -6.11
C GLN A 87 -2.51 12.79 -5.56
N LEU A 88 -2.02 12.03 -4.58
CA LEU A 88 -2.74 10.84 -4.13
C LEU A 88 -4.03 11.21 -3.38
N LEU A 89 -3.93 12.12 -2.41
CA LEU A 89 -5.03 12.48 -1.54
C LEU A 89 -5.74 13.75 -2.03
N ALA A 90 -7.06 13.69 -2.19
CA ALA A 90 -7.86 14.79 -2.75
C ALA A 90 -7.98 15.98 -1.80
N GLU A 91 -8.04 15.70 -0.50
CA GLU A 91 -8.28 16.70 0.55
C GLU A 91 -6.98 17.29 1.11
N TYR A 92 -5.80 16.85 0.64
CA TYR A 92 -4.51 17.22 1.21
C TYR A 92 -3.56 17.77 0.15
N HIS A 93 -2.97 18.92 0.44
CA HIS A 93 -1.80 19.41 -0.28
C HIS A 93 -0.55 18.91 0.44
N VAL A 94 0.20 18.01 -0.18
CA VAL A 94 1.35 17.41 0.50
C VAL A 94 2.61 18.27 0.35
N GLU A 95 3.09 18.79 1.47
CA GLU A 95 4.30 19.62 1.54
C GLU A 95 5.60 18.80 1.49
N SER A 96 5.62 17.64 2.14
CA SER A 96 6.83 16.80 2.21
C SER A 96 6.50 15.34 2.52
N PHE A 97 7.48 14.47 2.24
CA PHE A 97 7.43 13.05 2.57
C PHE A 97 8.74 12.64 3.24
N VAL A 98 8.65 11.78 4.24
CA VAL A 98 9.81 11.17 4.89
C VAL A 98 9.59 9.67 4.97
N GLU A 99 10.48 8.89 4.36
CA GLU A 99 10.41 7.44 4.43
C GLU A 99 10.86 6.94 5.81
N LYS A 100 10.03 6.10 6.43
CA LYS A 100 10.26 5.54 7.77
C LYS A 100 10.47 4.03 7.72
N THR A 101 10.98 3.46 8.80
CA THR A 101 10.94 2.01 9.04
C THR A 101 9.50 1.50 9.14
N LEU A 102 9.29 0.17 9.06
CA LEU A 102 7.95 -0.43 9.06
C LEU A 102 7.11 -0.03 10.30
N SER A 103 7.75 0.06 11.47
CA SER A 103 7.15 0.54 12.73
C SER A 103 6.80 2.03 12.72
N GLY A 104 7.33 2.81 11.77
CA GLY A 104 7.09 4.25 11.65
C GLY A 104 7.89 5.11 12.63
N ASN A 105 8.84 4.54 13.36
CA ASN A 105 9.54 5.21 14.48
C ASN A 105 10.95 5.71 14.15
N GLN A 106 11.51 5.38 12.98
CA GLN A 106 12.86 5.75 12.57
C GLN A 106 12.90 6.13 11.09
N ASP A 107 13.80 7.03 10.72
CA ASP A 107 14.05 7.38 9.33
C ASP A 107 14.77 6.24 8.62
N ARG A 108 14.23 5.85 7.45
CA ARG A 108 14.73 4.71 6.68
C ARG A 108 16.19 4.90 6.24
N LEU A 109 16.56 6.12 5.84
CA LEU A 109 17.95 6.45 5.46
C LEU A 109 18.93 6.32 6.63
N GLU A 110 18.55 6.77 7.82
CA GLU A 110 19.39 6.68 9.02
C GLU A 110 19.48 5.25 9.55
N TRP A 111 18.38 4.50 9.47
CA TRP A 111 18.37 3.08 9.82
C TRP A 111 19.28 2.24 8.92
N ASP A 112 19.28 2.51 7.62
CA ASP A 112 20.10 1.80 6.65
C ASP A 112 21.61 1.91 6.92
N LYS A 113 22.07 3.08 7.38
CA LYS A 113 23.48 3.31 7.74
C LYS A 113 23.93 2.43 8.92
N LYS A 114 22.99 1.98 9.76
CA LYS A 114 23.24 1.18 10.97
C LYS A 114 23.12 -0.33 10.72
N LYS A 115 22.70 -0.76 9.53
CA LYS A 115 22.53 -2.18 9.22
C LYS A 115 23.87 -2.92 9.29
N LEU A 116 23.86 -4.02 10.04
CA LEU A 116 25.00 -4.93 10.12
C LEU A 116 25.29 -5.56 8.75
N LYS A 117 26.56 -5.55 8.35
CA LYS A 117 27.04 -6.19 7.13
C LYS A 117 27.49 -7.61 7.46
N TRP A 118 26.65 -8.58 7.09
CA TRP A 118 26.97 -9.99 7.28
C TRP A 118 27.73 -10.54 6.08
N SER A 119 28.86 -11.20 6.31
CA SER A 119 29.54 -11.99 5.28
C SER A 119 28.89 -13.37 5.22
N THR A 120 28.08 -13.63 4.20
CA THR A 120 27.47 -14.93 3.96
C THR A 120 28.38 -15.80 3.09
N ARG A 121 28.45 -17.10 3.38
CA ARG A 121 29.12 -18.04 2.45
C ARG A 121 28.27 -18.12 1.18
N PRO A 122 28.87 -18.13 -0.01
CA PRO A 122 28.12 -18.40 -1.24
C PRO A 122 27.49 -19.79 -1.11
N SER A 123 26.18 -19.88 -1.28
CA SER A 123 25.48 -21.17 -1.28
C SER A 123 25.78 -21.87 -2.60
N ASN A 124 26.37 -23.07 -2.53
CA ASN A 124 26.59 -23.97 -3.68
C ASN A 124 25.28 -24.59 -4.19
N ILE A 125 24.20 -23.79 -4.31
CA ILE A 125 22.98 -24.24 -4.98
C ILE A 125 23.26 -24.15 -6.47
N LYS A 126 23.70 -25.26 -7.06
CA LYS A 126 23.69 -25.43 -8.52
C LYS A 126 22.25 -25.23 -8.99
N LYS A 127 21.93 -24.06 -9.58
CA LYS A 127 20.72 -23.92 -10.40
C LYS A 127 20.88 -24.86 -11.60
N GLY A 128 20.33 -26.06 -11.48
CA GLY A 128 20.21 -27.01 -12.58
C GLY A 128 19.37 -26.39 -13.68
N ARG A 129 20.04 -25.82 -14.68
CA ARG A 129 19.47 -25.58 -16.01
C ARG A 129 20.42 -26.27 -16.98
N GLN A 130 20.12 -27.51 -17.34
CA GLN A 130 20.66 -28.06 -18.58
C GLN A 130 19.92 -27.38 -19.74
N PRO A 131 20.60 -26.70 -20.67
CA PRO A 131 20.12 -26.61 -22.02
C PRO A 131 20.53 -27.91 -22.72
N GLY A 132 19.53 -28.69 -23.17
CA GLY A 132 19.76 -29.77 -24.12
C GLY A 132 20.48 -29.21 -25.34
N ARG A 133 21.63 -29.78 -25.66
CA ARG A 133 22.36 -29.49 -26.90
C ARG A 133 21.75 -30.38 -27.98
N ALA A 134 20.98 -29.75 -28.87
CA ALA A 134 20.71 -30.29 -30.19
C ALA A 134 21.93 -30.04 -31.09
N SER A 135 22.07 -30.94 -32.08
CA SER A 135 23.08 -31.00 -33.15
C SER A 135 24.39 -31.67 -32.79
#